data_AF-A0A813F9C8-F1
#
_entry.id   AF-A0A813F9C8-F1
#
_cell.length_a   1.000
_cell.length_b   1.000
_cell.length_c   1.000
_cell.angle_alpha   90.00
_cell.angle_beta   90.00
_cell.angle_gamma   90.00
#
_symmetry.space_group_name_H-M   'P 1'
#
loop_
_entity.id
_entity.type
_entity.pdbx_description
1 polymer ?
#
loop_
_entity_poly.entity_id
_entity_poly.type
_entity_poly.pdbx_seq_one_letter_code
_entity_poly.pdbx_strand_id
1 'polypeptide(L)'
;MGSDWRWVNLPGDHGEELVADLEAVPWDASRSDEEVGAPGTGRGMIVVQTNATSSFHVSFSHDSAVPTRGTDVPSLRFVVGKRRNSMTTVGLGNPYIKKEPIDFTRQHDALLTESSEKSRTFWFLYDKNVGVAAMGVQATPQADLCRLVCRFRDAVGFRAEVCEQLRYVSVSSGKRPVSLRIVYVGAPPDISIPRFLFDPISWQELPWRGCSCILELDKFHTELVQRVQDLVAASPIAPFYGLVEPGHFCLNAVRLLEPLRRAELAELYSSRGETFDEDNVDWSSCCKEVHRRLVPLLYSSAWTYLPLRFERADCTSITLAPAGPGCARALAAWLRAAEEATGIRNMAMGKEVLTLNFAFEVFPVEGENAAQVRRDMVRQVTSLLEKEWGVMEFTAPKLACWQTRTSYVPLEAATALKEGAS
;
A
#
# COMPACT_ATOMS: atom_id res chain seq x y z
N MET A 1 9.50 0.95 -30.92
CA MET A 1 8.32 0.79 -31.80
C MET A 1 7.47 2.05 -31.66
N GLY A 2 7.06 2.65 -32.77
CA GLY A 2 6.71 4.08 -32.86
C GLY A 2 5.50 4.51 -32.04
N SER A 3 5.68 5.50 -31.16
CA SER A 3 4.58 6.25 -30.54
C SER A 3 4.10 7.32 -31.52
N ASP A 4 3.16 6.98 -32.39
CA ASP A 4 2.47 7.99 -33.17
C ASP A 4 1.67 8.90 -32.21
N TRP A 5 2.10 10.15 -32.17
CA TRP A 5 1.60 11.18 -31.27
C TRP A 5 0.19 11.58 -31.67
N ARG A 6 -0.83 11.16 -30.91
CA ARG A 6 -2.23 11.51 -31.21
C ARG A 6 -2.67 12.74 -30.41
N TRP A 7 -2.76 13.88 -31.10
CA TRP A 7 -3.45 15.06 -30.60
C TRP A 7 -4.96 14.91 -30.81
N VAL A 8 -5.72 15.16 -29.76
CA VAL A 8 -7.19 15.17 -29.74
C VAL A 8 -7.62 16.61 -29.47
N ASN A 9 -8.27 17.23 -30.45
CA ASN A 9 -8.75 18.61 -30.38
C ASN A 9 -10.27 18.60 -30.25
N LEU A 10 -10.77 18.88 -29.05
CA LEU A 10 -12.19 18.84 -28.76
C LEU A 10 -12.75 20.26 -28.81
N PRO A 11 -13.82 20.51 -29.57
CA PRO A 11 -14.31 21.86 -29.88
C PRO A 11 -14.97 22.58 -28.68
N GLY A 12 -15.20 21.89 -27.56
CA GLY A 12 -16.03 22.38 -26.46
C GLY A 12 -17.45 21.82 -26.56
N ASP A 13 -18.38 22.41 -25.82
CA ASP A 13 -19.80 22.00 -25.78
C ASP A 13 -20.00 20.49 -25.53
N HIS A 14 -19.14 19.90 -24.70
CA HIS A 14 -19.14 18.48 -24.38
C HIS A 14 -18.80 17.58 -25.58
N GLY A 15 -18.00 18.06 -26.53
CA GLY A 15 -17.40 17.22 -27.56
C GLY A 15 -16.61 16.07 -26.93
N GLU A 16 -16.78 14.88 -27.49
CA GLU A 16 -16.23 13.61 -27.03
C GLU A 16 -15.57 12.85 -28.18
N GLU A 17 -14.46 12.17 -27.91
CA GLU A 17 -13.72 11.35 -28.88
C GLU A 17 -13.35 9.99 -28.26
N LEU A 18 -13.59 8.91 -29.01
CA LEU A 18 -13.10 7.58 -28.67
C LEU A 18 -11.60 7.50 -28.98
N VAL A 19 -10.81 7.23 -27.94
CA VAL A 19 -9.35 7.15 -28.05
C VAL A 19 -8.90 5.73 -28.35
N ALA A 20 -9.46 4.75 -27.64
CA ALA A 20 -9.03 3.36 -27.76
C ALA A 20 -10.10 2.35 -27.38
N ASP A 21 -9.96 1.17 -27.94
CA ASP A 21 -10.54 -0.09 -27.48
C ASP A 21 -9.43 -0.90 -26.80
N LEU A 22 -9.54 -1.14 -25.49
CA LEU A 22 -8.50 -1.78 -24.68
C LEU A 22 -8.27 -3.25 -25.06
N GLU A 23 -9.24 -3.92 -25.71
CA GLU A 23 -9.03 -5.26 -26.26
C GLU A 23 -8.15 -5.26 -27.52
N ALA A 24 -8.15 -4.14 -28.27
CA ALA A 24 -7.38 -3.99 -29.50
C ALA A 24 -5.96 -3.45 -29.26
N VAL A 25 -5.64 -3.00 -28.03
CA VAL A 25 -4.30 -2.54 -27.68
C VAL A 25 -3.40 -3.77 -27.47
N PRO A 26 -2.22 -3.86 -28.13
CA PRO A 26 -1.28 -4.94 -27.87
C PRO A 26 -0.76 -4.84 -26.44
N TRP A 27 -1.09 -5.82 -25.60
CA TRP A 27 -0.54 -5.97 -24.26
C TRP A 27 0.86 -6.58 -24.40
N ASP A 28 1.87 -5.99 -23.75
CA ASP A 28 3.26 -6.40 -23.89
C ASP A 28 3.41 -7.87 -23.45
N ALA A 29 3.76 -8.75 -24.39
CA ALA A 29 3.83 -10.21 -24.26
C ALA A 29 4.97 -10.72 -23.35
N SER A 30 5.61 -9.82 -22.61
CA SER A 30 6.68 -10.13 -21.65
C SER A 30 6.19 -10.54 -20.26
N ARG A 31 4.88 -10.49 -20.00
CA ARG A 31 4.24 -11.13 -18.84
C ARG A 31 3.60 -12.43 -19.31
N SER A 32 4.11 -13.56 -18.81
CA SER A 32 3.70 -14.91 -19.20
C SER A 32 2.18 -15.06 -19.28
N ASP A 33 1.71 -15.53 -20.42
CA ASP A 33 0.29 -15.73 -20.80
C ASP A 33 -0.50 -16.65 -19.84
N GLU A 34 0.14 -17.24 -18.82
CA GLU A 34 -0.50 -18.08 -17.82
C GLU A 34 -1.08 -17.30 -16.61
N GLU A 35 -0.71 -16.02 -16.38
CA GLU A 35 -1.24 -15.21 -15.26
C GLU A 35 -2.31 -14.17 -15.67
N VAL A 36 -2.52 -13.93 -16.97
CA VAL A 36 -3.46 -12.90 -17.46
C VAL A 36 -4.56 -13.58 -18.27
N GLY A 37 -5.59 -14.06 -17.59
CA GLY A 37 -6.82 -14.48 -18.23
C GLY A 37 -7.46 -13.34 -19.03
N ALA A 38 -7.52 -13.51 -20.35
CA ALA A 38 -8.45 -12.87 -21.28
C ALA A 38 -8.20 -11.37 -21.64
N PRO A 39 -8.77 -10.88 -22.76
CA PRO A 39 -8.43 -9.60 -23.41
C PRO A 39 -8.70 -8.39 -22.50
N GLY A 40 -8.11 -7.23 -22.84
CA GLY A 40 -8.04 -5.98 -22.05
C GLY A 40 -9.36 -5.35 -21.53
N THR A 41 -10.49 -6.04 -21.62
CA THR A 41 -11.73 -5.67 -20.95
C THR A 41 -11.54 -5.71 -19.43
N GLY A 42 -11.86 -4.58 -18.82
CA GLY A 42 -11.84 -4.36 -17.40
C GLY A 42 -10.50 -3.86 -16.85
N ARG A 43 -9.51 -3.60 -17.71
CA ARG A 43 -8.18 -3.14 -17.30
C ARG A 43 -7.63 -2.18 -18.33
N GLY A 44 -7.20 -1.00 -17.92
CA GLY A 44 -6.62 -0.05 -18.84
C GLY A 44 -6.04 1.18 -18.16
N MET A 45 -5.13 1.81 -18.88
CA MET A 45 -4.53 3.08 -18.50
C MET A 45 -4.44 3.99 -19.71
N ILE A 46 -4.61 5.29 -19.46
CA ILE A 46 -4.34 6.36 -20.41
C ILE A 46 -3.51 7.45 -19.76
N VAL A 47 -2.51 7.95 -20.49
CA VAL A 47 -1.68 9.08 -20.09
C VAL A 47 -1.98 10.25 -21.01
N VAL A 48 -2.40 11.38 -20.43
CA VAL A 48 -2.79 12.59 -21.14
C VAL A 48 -1.84 13.72 -20.74
N GLN A 49 -1.17 14.30 -21.72
CA GLN A 49 -0.46 15.57 -21.58
C GLN A 49 -1.33 16.70 -22.12
N THR A 50 -1.44 17.80 -21.38
CA THR A 50 -2.23 18.95 -21.81
C THR A 50 -1.67 20.26 -21.26
N ASN A 51 -1.87 21.33 -22.01
CA ASN A 51 -1.71 22.72 -21.57
C ASN A 51 -3.08 23.42 -21.43
N ALA A 52 -4.18 22.66 -21.47
CA ALA A 52 -5.52 23.20 -21.37
C ALA A 52 -5.75 23.82 -19.99
N THR A 53 -6.39 24.99 -19.99
CA THR A 53 -6.86 25.69 -18.78
C THR A 53 -8.35 25.41 -18.50
N SER A 54 -8.99 24.60 -19.35
CA SER A 54 -10.40 24.23 -19.27
C SER A 54 -10.56 22.73 -18.98
N SER A 55 -11.66 22.37 -18.30
CA SER A 55 -11.90 21.01 -17.83
C SER A 55 -11.97 20.00 -18.97
N PHE A 56 -11.39 18.83 -18.76
CA PHE A 56 -11.52 17.66 -19.62
C PHE A 56 -11.86 16.43 -18.79
N HIS A 57 -12.46 15.44 -19.43
CA HIS A 57 -12.85 14.18 -18.80
C HIS A 57 -12.19 13.00 -19.50
N VAL A 58 -11.93 11.95 -18.73
CA VAL A 58 -11.49 10.64 -19.21
C VAL A 58 -12.52 9.63 -18.74
N SER A 59 -13.09 8.85 -19.67
CA SER A 59 -14.10 7.84 -19.34
C SER A 59 -13.65 6.47 -19.79
N PHE A 60 -13.79 5.49 -18.89
CA PHE A 60 -13.76 4.07 -19.21
C PHE A 60 -15.22 3.60 -19.33
N SER A 61 -15.62 3.04 -20.46
CA SER A 61 -16.99 2.60 -20.75
C SER A 61 -17.03 1.16 -21.25
N HIS A 62 -18.15 0.48 -21.03
CA HIS A 62 -18.39 -0.86 -21.59
C HIS A 62 -18.83 -0.82 -23.06
N ASP A 63 -19.33 0.33 -23.53
CA ASP A 63 -19.77 0.55 -24.91
C ASP A 63 -18.81 1.49 -25.66
N SER A 64 -18.65 1.22 -26.96
CA SER A 64 -17.96 2.05 -27.94
C SER A 64 -18.74 3.30 -28.30
N ALA A 65 -20.06 3.27 -28.09
CA ALA A 65 -20.90 4.45 -28.15
C ALA A 65 -20.38 5.45 -27.13
N VAL A 66 -19.95 6.59 -27.63
CA VAL A 66 -19.36 7.65 -26.83
C VAL A 66 -20.35 8.00 -25.71
N PRO A 67 -19.94 7.98 -24.42
CA PRO A 67 -20.85 8.12 -23.27
C PRO A 67 -21.45 9.52 -23.20
N THR A 68 -22.45 9.74 -24.04
CA THR A 68 -23.09 11.02 -24.25
C THR A 68 -23.91 11.42 -23.04
N ARG A 69 -24.03 12.74 -22.85
CA ARG A 69 -24.78 13.33 -21.75
C ARG A 69 -26.24 12.85 -21.77
N GLY A 70 -26.67 12.09 -20.77
CA GLY A 70 -28.05 11.61 -20.64
C GLY A 70 -28.24 10.11 -20.82
N THR A 71 -27.16 9.38 -21.09
CA THR A 71 -27.20 7.92 -21.22
C THR A 71 -27.02 7.21 -19.87
N ASP A 72 -27.72 6.09 -19.71
CA ASP A 72 -27.56 5.17 -18.57
C ASP A 72 -26.35 4.23 -18.74
N VAL A 73 -25.45 4.53 -19.68
CA VAL A 73 -24.28 3.69 -20.00
C VAL A 73 -23.34 3.62 -18.79
N PRO A 74 -23.17 2.43 -18.17
CA PRO A 74 -22.16 2.23 -17.14
C PRO A 74 -20.77 2.70 -17.60
N SER A 75 -20.23 3.68 -16.89
CA SER A 75 -18.92 4.27 -17.15
C SER A 75 -18.25 4.71 -15.85
N LEU A 76 -16.92 4.65 -15.82
CA LEU A 76 -16.09 5.28 -14.80
C LEU A 76 -15.49 6.53 -15.40
N ARG A 77 -15.73 7.69 -14.81
CA ARG A 77 -15.31 8.98 -15.37
C ARG A 77 -14.46 9.78 -14.39
N PHE A 78 -13.28 10.15 -14.85
CA PHE A 78 -12.41 11.14 -14.21
C PHE A 78 -12.68 12.51 -14.83
N VAL A 79 -12.72 13.54 -14.00
CA VAL A 79 -12.91 14.94 -14.41
C VAL A 79 -11.79 15.77 -13.82
N VAL A 80 -10.93 16.30 -14.68
CA VAL A 80 -9.88 17.25 -14.30
C VAL A 80 -10.38 18.66 -14.56
N GLY A 81 -10.10 19.59 -13.65
CA GLY A 81 -10.49 20.99 -13.81
C GLY A 81 -11.93 21.32 -13.39
N LYS A 82 -12.55 20.49 -12.54
CA LYS A 82 -13.92 20.72 -12.05
C LYS A 82 -13.99 21.95 -11.14
N ARG A 83 -15.18 22.57 -11.03
CA ARG A 83 -15.45 23.74 -10.18
C ARG A 83 -14.43 24.87 -10.36
N ARG A 84 -14.26 25.33 -11.60
CA ARG A 84 -13.26 26.36 -11.96
C ARG A 84 -11.83 25.92 -11.60
N ASN A 85 -11.51 24.66 -11.92
CA ASN A 85 -10.20 24.07 -11.65
C ASN A 85 -9.81 24.00 -10.16
N SER A 86 -10.78 23.90 -9.25
CA SER A 86 -10.49 23.73 -7.82
C SER A 86 -10.47 22.26 -7.38
N MET A 87 -10.77 21.33 -8.29
CA MET A 87 -11.01 19.94 -7.93
C MET A 87 -10.84 19.00 -9.14
N THR A 88 -10.28 17.83 -8.88
CA THR A 88 -10.31 16.66 -9.77
C THR A 88 -11.13 15.56 -9.11
N THR A 89 -12.01 14.90 -9.86
CA THR A 89 -12.98 13.93 -9.30
C THR A 89 -13.05 12.64 -10.09
N VAL A 90 -13.44 11.55 -9.43
CA VAL A 90 -13.85 10.30 -10.07
C VAL A 90 -15.29 9.94 -9.67
N GLY A 91 -16.04 9.35 -10.59
CA GLY A 91 -17.41 8.93 -10.35
C GLY A 91 -17.92 7.91 -11.37
N LEU A 92 -19.05 7.27 -11.06
CA LEU A 92 -19.76 6.38 -11.97
C LEU A 92 -20.81 7.14 -12.78
N GLY A 93 -20.91 6.82 -14.07
CA GLY A 93 -21.83 7.40 -15.02
C GLY A 93 -21.45 8.81 -15.47
N ASN A 94 -22.39 9.46 -16.15
CA ASN A 94 -22.28 10.85 -16.57
C ASN A 94 -22.26 11.76 -15.33
N PRO A 95 -21.34 12.74 -15.18
CA PRO A 95 -21.11 13.43 -13.92
C PRO A 95 -22.14 14.54 -13.69
N TYR A 96 -23.43 14.28 -13.92
CA TYR A 96 -24.55 15.18 -13.64
C TYR A 96 -25.91 14.51 -13.40
N ILE A 97 -26.03 13.17 -13.39
CA ILE A 97 -27.34 12.52 -13.11
C ILE A 97 -27.45 12.04 -11.65
N LYS A 98 -26.35 11.63 -11.02
CA LYS A 98 -26.28 11.35 -9.57
C LYS A 98 -25.28 12.29 -8.91
N LYS A 99 -25.70 12.92 -7.80
CA LYS A 99 -25.12 14.17 -7.26
C LYS A 99 -23.75 14.02 -6.58
N GLU A 100 -23.29 12.79 -6.30
CA GLU A 100 -22.15 12.60 -5.41
C GLU A 100 -20.97 11.95 -6.15
N PRO A 101 -19.80 12.63 -6.25
CA PRO A 101 -18.58 11.98 -6.71
C PRO A 101 -18.19 10.88 -5.71
N ILE A 102 -17.56 9.82 -6.20
CA ILE A 102 -17.03 8.75 -5.35
C ILE A 102 -15.91 9.32 -4.48
N ASP A 103 -14.96 10.00 -5.12
CA ASP A 103 -13.91 10.74 -4.41
C ASP A 103 -13.38 11.91 -5.26
N PHE A 104 -12.61 12.78 -4.62
CA PHE A 104 -11.99 13.94 -5.24
C PHE A 104 -10.65 14.30 -4.59
N THR A 105 -9.84 15.07 -5.31
CA THR A 105 -8.60 15.65 -4.80
C THR A 105 -8.53 17.14 -5.14
N ARG A 106 -7.91 17.91 -4.24
CA ARG A 106 -7.62 19.34 -4.43
C ARG A 106 -6.12 19.63 -4.49
N GLN A 107 -5.29 18.59 -4.52
CA GLN A 107 -3.83 18.75 -4.59
C GLN A 107 -3.45 19.55 -5.84
N HIS A 108 -2.58 20.54 -5.66
CA HIS A 108 -2.31 21.55 -6.70
C HIS A 108 -1.75 20.94 -7.98
N ASP A 109 -0.97 19.86 -7.90
CA ASP A 109 -0.41 19.13 -9.05
C ASP A 109 -1.45 18.25 -9.78
N ALA A 110 -2.54 17.87 -9.12
CA ALA A 110 -3.67 17.14 -9.69
C ALA A 110 -4.69 18.03 -10.43
N LEU A 111 -4.49 19.36 -10.43
CA LEU A 111 -5.33 20.35 -11.12
C LEU A 111 -4.73 20.74 -12.49
N LEU A 112 -5.50 21.43 -13.33
CA LEU A 112 -4.97 22.05 -14.55
C LEU A 112 -4.02 23.20 -14.19
N THR A 113 -3.15 23.55 -15.15
CA THR A 113 -2.35 24.78 -15.03
C THR A 113 -3.20 26.01 -15.35
N GLU A 114 -2.83 27.15 -14.76
CA GLU A 114 -3.41 28.45 -15.07
C GLU A 114 -2.78 29.07 -16.34
N SER A 115 -1.61 28.59 -16.76
CA SER A 115 -0.87 29.11 -17.92
C SER A 115 -0.89 28.12 -19.09
N SER A 116 -1.31 28.56 -20.26
CA SER A 116 -1.30 27.79 -21.50
C SER A 116 0.11 27.46 -22.02
N GLU A 117 1.15 28.05 -21.44
CA GLU A 117 2.56 27.79 -21.78
C GLU A 117 3.12 26.59 -21.01
N LYS A 118 2.48 26.20 -19.89
CA LYS A 118 2.90 25.06 -19.08
C LYS A 118 2.09 23.84 -19.49
N SER A 119 2.75 22.70 -19.63
CA SER A 119 2.07 21.43 -19.82
C SER A 119 2.05 20.64 -18.52
N ARG A 120 0.99 19.87 -18.32
CA ARG A 120 0.87 18.87 -17.26
C ARG A 120 0.57 17.53 -17.87
N THR A 121 1.02 16.48 -17.19
CA THR A 121 0.75 15.10 -17.58
C THR A 121 0.01 14.43 -16.44
N PHE A 122 -1.07 13.75 -16.80
CA PHE A 122 -1.92 12.98 -15.91
C PHE A 122 -2.01 11.56 -16.43
N TRP A 123 -1.98 10.60 -15.52
CA TRP A 123 -2.34 9.22 -15.83
C TRP A 123 -3.65 8.86 -15.13
N PHE A 124 -4.46 8.05 -15.81
CA PHE A 124 -5.72 7.53 -15.31
C PHE A 124 -5.71 6.04 -15.56
N LEU A 125 -5.95 5.26 -14.52
CA LEU A 125 -5.94 3.81 -14.61
C LEU A 125 -7.19 3.23 -13.97
N TYR A 126 -7.53 2.06 -14.47
CA TYR A 126 -8.60 1.22 -13.98
C TYR A 126 -8.17 -0.24 -14.11
N ASP A 127 -8.30 -1.01 -13.05
CA ASP A 127 -7.91 -2.43 -13.03
C ASP A 127 -8.91 -3.26 -12.21
N LYS A 128 -9.70 -4.11 -12.90
CA LYS A 128 -10.65 -5.05 -12.26
C LYS A 128 -9.98 -6.14 -11.43
N ASN A 129 -8.79 -6.59 -11.81
CA ASN A 129 -8.11 -7.69 -11.13
C ASN A 129 -7.66 -7.23 -9.74
N VAL A 130 -7.19 -5.98 -9.68
CA VAL A 130 -6.77 -5.33 -8.45
C VAL A 130 -7.94 -4.67 -7.70
N GLY A 131 -9.02 -4.35 -8.41
CA GLY A 131 -10.19 -3.71 -7.83
C GLY A 131 -10.02 -2.21 -7.61
N VAL A 132 -9.20 -1.53 -8.43
CA VAL A 132 -8.80 -0.13 -8.23
C VAL A 132 -9.04 0.76 -9.46
N ALA A 133 -9.52 1.97 -9.20
CA ALA A 133 -9.51 3.10 -10.11
C ALA A 133 -8.60 4.19 -9.52
N ALA A 134 -7.63 4.69 -10.27
CA ALA A 134 -6.70 5.67 -9.74
C ALA A 134 -6.28 6.73 -10.76
N MET A 135 -5.83 7.86 -10.25
CA MET A 135 -5.28 8.96 -11.02
C MET A 135 -4.07 9.53 -10.31
N GLY A 136 -3.11 9.99 -11.10
CA GLY A 136 -1.96 10.71 -10.62
C GLY A 136 -1.30 11.56 -11.68
N VAL A 137 -0.10 12.00 -11.36
CA VAL A 137 0.63 13.01 -12.13
C VAL A 137 1.91 12.44 -12.74
N GLN A 138 2.45 13.20 -13.70
CA GLN A 138 3.61 12.82 -14.52
C GLN A 138 3.29 11.66 -15.47
N ALA A 139 4.26 11.22 -16.28
CA ALA A 139 4.00 10.22 -17.32
C ALA A 139 4.04 8.78 -16.79
N THR A 140 4.90 8.52 -15.80
CA THR A 140 5.13 7.17 -15.27
C THR A 140 4.30 6.95 -14.01
N PRO A 141 3.34 6.01 -14.00
CA PRO A 141 2.52 5.75 -12.82
C PRO A 141 3.35 5.10 -11.70
N GLN A 142 3.30 5.72 -10.53
CA GLN A 142 3.95 5.30 -9.31
C GLN A 142 3.05 5.63 -8.12
N ALA A 143 3.18 4.88 -7.02
CA ALA A 143 2.32 5.03 -5.86
C ALA A 143 2.45 6.42 -5.20
N ASP A 144 3.66 6.96 -5.13
CA ASP A 144 3.99 8.30 -4.60
C ASP A 144 3.51 9.46 -5.49
N LEU A 145 3.28 9.19 -6.78
CA LEU A 145 2.71 10.13 -7.74
C LEU A 145 1.19 10.01 -7.88
N CYS A 146 0.57 9.11 -7.11
CA CYS A 146 -0.87 8.97 -7.06
C CYS A 146 -1.51 10.11 -6.25
N ARG A 147 -2.68 10.57 -6.70
CA ARG A 147 -3.39 11.72 -6.12
C ARG A 147 -4.85 11.43 -5.80
N LEU A 148 -5.35 10.30 -6.29
CA LEU A 148 -6.69 9.84 -6.09
C LEU A 148 -6.70 8.32 -6.31
N VAL A 149 -7.11 7.55 -5.30
CA VAL A 149 -7.31 6.10 -5.43
C VAL A 149 -8.71 5.75 -4.92
N CYS A 150 -9.44 4.98 -5.69
CA CYS A 150 -10.73 4.43 -5.29
C CYS A 150 -10.69 2.91 -5.46
N ARG A 151 -10.97 2.18 -4.39
CA ARG A 151 -11.13 0.74 -4.42
C ARG A 151 -12.60 0.36 -4.36
N PHE A 152 -12.99 -0.66 -5.11
CA PHE A 152 -14.40 -0.98 -5.33
C PHE A 152 -14.85 -2.37 -4.93
N ARG A 153 -13.94 -3.20 -4.41
CA ARG A 153 -14.31 -4.55 -3.99
C ARG A 153 -15.32 -4.55 -2.82
N ASP A 154 -15.33 -3.48 -1.99
CA ASP A 154 -16.18 -3.41 -0.78
C ASP A 154 -16.72 -2.00 -0.44
N ALA A 155 -16.60 -1.01 -1.33
CA ALA A 155 -16.98 0.38 -1.04
C ALA A 155 -18.47 0.66 -1.35
N VAL A 156 -19.20 1.17 -0.35
CA VAL A 156 -20.57 1.68 -0.51
C VAL A 156 -20.59 2.76 -1.60
N GLY A 157 -21.18 2.46 -2.76
CA GLY A 157 -21.36 3.41 -3.86
C GLY A 157 -20.61 3.07 -5.16
N PHE A 158 -19.62 2.18 -5.13
CA PHE A 158 -19.02 1.63 -6.35
C PHE A 158 -19.74 0.32 -6.72
N ARG A 159 -20.19 0.18 -7.97
CA ARG A 159 -20.84 -1.03 -8.45
C ARG A 159 -19.80 -1.90 -9.16
N ALA A 160 -19.28 -2.92 -8.48
CA ALA A 160 -18.29 -3.83 -9.07
C ALA A 160 -18.73 -4.36 -10.46
N GLU A 161 -20.01 -4.69 -10.60
CA GLU A 161 -20.66 -5.11 -11.84
C GLU A 161 -20.45 -4.13 -13.02
N VAL A 162 -20.45 -2.82 -12.76
CA VAL A 162 -20.25 -1.78 -13.79
C VAL A 162 -18.81 -1.80 -14.31
N CYS A 163 -17.89 -2.25 -13.46
CA CYS A 163 -16.47 -2.08 -13.67
C CYS A 163 -15.87 -3.30 -14.38
N GLU A 164 -16.41 -4.49 -14.17
CA GLU A 164 -15.95 -5.74 -14.80
C GLU A 164 -15.88 -5.70 -16.33
N GLN A 165 -16.73 -4.87 -16.96
CA GLN A 165 -16.95 -4.85 -18.40
C GLN A 165 -16.39 -3.59 -19.11
N LEU A 166 -15.66 -2.71 -18.41
CA LEU A 166 -15.16 -1.47 -19.02
C LEU A 166 -14.03 -1.76 -20.03
N ARG A 167 -14.22 -1.35 -21.28
CA ARG A 167 -13.37 -1.72 -22.43
C ARG A 167 -12.88 -0.52 -23.22
N TYR A 168 -13.70 0.51 -23.36
CA TYR A 168 -13.42 1.65 -24.24
C TYR A 168 -12.92 2.83 -23.43
N VAL A 169 -11.94 3.55 -23.97
CA VAL A 169 -11.43 4.79 -23.39
C VAL A 169 -11.81 5.95 -24.27
N SER A 170 -12.55 6.91 -23.72
CA SER A 170 -12.93 8.14 -24.38
C SER A 170 -12.47 9.37 -23.59
N VAL A 171 -12.20 10.45 -24.31
CA VAL A 171 -11.90 11.76 -23.73
C VAL A 171 -12.99 12.75 -24.12
N SER A 172 -13.31 13.66 -23.21
CA SER A 172 -14.30 14.69 -23.46
C SER A 172 -13.83 16.06 -23.00
N SER A 173 -14.40 17.08 -23.63
CA SER A 173 -14.29 18.46 -23.20
C SER A 173 -15.42 18.80 -22.22
N GLY A 174 -15.21 19.86 -21.43
CA GLY A 174 -16.30 20.55 -20.76
C GLY A 174 -17.05 21.45 -21.73
N LYS A 175 -17.49 22.62 -21.23
CA LYS A 175 -18.12 23.64 -22.08
C LYS A 175 -17.15 24.31 -23.06
N ARG A 176 -15.86 24.33 -22.73
CA ARG A 176 -14.82 25.04 -23.49
C ARG A 176 -13.94 24.05 -24.25
N PRO A 177 -13.36 24.45 -25.40
CA PRO A 177 -12.45 23.62 -26.15
C PRO A 177 -11.22 23.24 -25.34
N VAL A 178 -10.67 22.05 -25.63
CA VAL A 178 -9.44 21.54 -25.03
C VAL A 178 -8.62 20.80 -26.08
N SER A 179 -7.30 20.94 -25.99
CA SER A 179 -6.34 20.14 -26.77
C SER A 179 -5.63 19.18 -25.83
N LEU A 180 -5.75 17.88 -26.11
CA LEU A 180 -5.19 16.81 -25.31
C LEU A 180 -4.20 16.03 -26.17
N ARG A 181 -2.99 15.80 -25.65
CA ARG A 181 -2.03 14.90 -26.26
C ARG A 181 -2.09 13.56 -25.54
N ILE A 182 -2.49 12.52 -26.27
CA ILE A 182 -2.49 11.15 -25.74
C ILE A 182 -1.06 10.62 -25.84
N VAL A 183 -0.43 10.40 -24.69
CA VAL A 183 0.96 9.95 -24.58
C VAL A 183 1.04 8.44 -24.59
N TYR A 184 0.08 7.77 -23.95
CA TYR A 184 0.05 6.32 -23.82
C TYR A 184 -1.38 5.83 -23.61
N VAL A 185 -1.69 4.67 -24.18
CA VAL A 185 -2.85 3.86 -23.81
C VAL A 185 -2.39 2.40 -23.74
N GLY A 186 -2.76 1.68 -22.68
CA GLY A 186 -2.42 0.27 -22.55
C GLY A 186 -2.64 -0.28 -21.15
N ALA A 187 -1.81 -1.25 -20.77
CA ALA A 187 -1.93 -1.97 -19.51
C ALA A 187 -1.72 -1.05 -18.29
N PRO A 188 -2.56 -1.14 -17.24
CA PRO A 188 -2.28 -0.47 -15.99
C PRO A 188 -1.10 -1.16 -15.28
N PRO A 189 -0.09 -0.41 -14.78
CA PRO A 189 0.89 -0.97 -13.87
C PRO A 189 0.28 -1.15 -12.47
N ASP A 190 0.92 -1.99 -11.64
CA ASP A 190 0.57 -2.10 -10.23
C ASP A 190 1.00 -0.83 -9.46
N ILE A 191 0.10 -0.21 -8.71
CA ILE A 191 0.38 0.98 -7.89
C ILE A 191 0.39 0.69 -6.39
N SER A 192 0.52 -0.57 -5.98
CA SER A 192 0.66 -0.97 -4.58
C SER A 192 1.96 -0.41 -3.94
N ILE A 193 1.92 -0.08 -2.64
CA ILE A 193 3.00 0.62 -1.92
C ILE A 193 4.14 -0.31 -1.47
N PRO A 194 3.89 -1.62 -1.27
CA PRO A 194 4.96 -2.58 -1.31
C PRO A 194 4.70 -3.75 -2.27
N ARG A 195 5.04 -3.57 -3.55
CA ARG A 195 4.89 -4.59 -4.61
C ARG A 195 5.52 -5.96 -4.31
N PHE A 196 6.49 -6.02 -3.39
CA PHE A 196 7.24 -7.24 -3.07
C PHE A 196 6.80 -7.94 -1.77
N LEU A 197 5.81 -7.38 -1.06
CA LEU A 197 5.38 -7.90 0.25
C LEU A 197 3.99 -8.50 0.23
N PHE A 198 3.20 -8.15 -0.78
CA PHE A 198 1.80 -8.45 -0.81
C PHE A 198 1.33 -8.52 -2.25
N ASP A 199 0.58 -9.57 -2.59
CA ASP A 199 -0.09 -9.67 -3.87
C ASP A 199 -1.45 -8.95 -3.78
N PRO A 200 -1.61 -7.81 -4.45
CA PRO A 200 -2.86 -7.05 -4.41
C PRO A 200 -4.05 -7.78 -5.05
N ILE A 201 -3.82 -8.78 -5.91
CA ILE A 201 -4.88 -9.52 -6.61
C ILE A 201 -5.44 -10.63 -5.71
N SER A 202 -4.58 -11.54 -5.24
CA SER A 202 -4.97 -12.62 -4.33
C SER A 202 -5.24 -12.14 -2.91
N TRP A 203 -4.83 -10.92 -2.57
CA TRP A 203 -4.94 -10.33 -1.25
C TRP A 203 -4.16 -11.13 -0.19
N GLN A 204 -3.01 -11.67 -0.57
CA GLN A 204 -2.16 -12.50 0.27
C GLN A 204 -0.78 -11.89 0.43
N GLU A 205 -0.19 -12.08 1.60
CA GLU A 205 1.20 -11.71 1.82
C GLU A 205 2.12 -12.61 0.99
N LEU A 206 3.14 -11.98 0.40
CA LEU A 206 4.17 -12.71 -0.30
C LEU A 206 5.16 -13.30 0.71
N PRO A 207 5.80 -14.45 0.38
CA PRO A 207 6.81 -15.04 1.23
C PRO A 207 7.93 -14.05 1.56
N TRP A 208 8.24 -13.93 2.85
CA TRP A 208 9.34 -13.14 3.38
C TRP A 208 10.19 -14.03 4.27
N ARG A 209 11.47 -13.68 4.44
CA ARG A 209 12.34 -14.42 5.36
C ARG A 209 13.16 -13.46 6.18
N GLY A 210 13.06 -13.56 7.50
CA GLY A 210 13.78 -12.69 8.38
C GLY A 210 13.88 -13.24 9.80
N CYS A 211 14.75 -12.61 10.58
CA CYS A 211 14.96 -12.94 11.97
C CYS A 211 14.94 -11.66 12.80
N SER A 212 14.19 -11.66 13.89
CA SER A 212 14.10 -10.52 14.80
C SER A 212 13.88 -10.95 16.25
N CYS A 213 14.16 -10.04 17.19
CA CYS A 213 13.68 -10.18 18.56
C CYS A 213 12.39 -9.39 18.72
N ILE A 214 11.35 -10.07 19.17
CA ILE A 214 10.03 -9.51 19.39
C ILE A 214 9.68 -9.53 20.88
N LEU A 215 8.74 -8.68 21.26
CA LEU A 215 8.04 -8.76 22.53
C LEU A 215 6.56 -9.00 22.24
N GLU A 216 6.00 -10.06 22.79
CA GLU A 216 4.60 -10.43 22.61
C GLU A 216 3.68 -9.58 23.47
N LEU A 217 2.41 -9.51 23.06
CA LEU A 217 1.37 -8.83 23.80
C LEU A 217 0.78 -9.75 24.86
N ASP A 218 0.44 -9.18 26.02
CA ASP A 218 -0.42 -9.89 26.96
C ASP A 218 -1.83 -10.02 26.39
N LYS A 219 -2.63 -10.87 27.02
CA LYS A 219 -3.98 -11.18 26.53
C LYS A 219 -4.87 -9.93 26.41
N PHE A 220 -4.81 -9.03 27.39
CA PHE A 220 -5.64 -7.82 27.40
C PHE A 220 -5.26 -6.90 26.25
N HIS A 221 -3.96 -6.65 26.04
CA HIS A 221 -3.49 -5.78 24.97
C HIS A 221 -3.72 -6.41 23.59
N THR A 222 -3.59 -7.74 23.45
CA THR A 222 -3.95 -8.43 22.20
C THR A 222 -5.43 -8.21 21.85
N GLU A 223 -6.35 -8.36 22.82
CA GLU A 223 -7.78 -8.10 22.62
C GLU A 223 -8.07 -6.62 22.31
N LEU A 224 -7.32 -5.69 22.93
CA LEU A 224 -7.44 -4.26 22.65
C LEU A 224 -6.96 -3.90 21.25
N VAL A 225 -5.82 -4.45 20.81
CA VAL A 225 -5.31 -4.26 19.45
C VAL A 225 -6.26 -4.89 18.43
N GLN A 226 -6.88 -6.03 18.75
CA GLN A 226 -7.90 -6.62 17.89
C GLN A 226 -9.09 -5.67 17.71
N ARG A 227 -9.59 -5.06 18.79
CA ARG A 227 -10.67 -4.07 18.70
C ARG A 227 -10.29 -2.85 17.86
N VAL A 228 -9.03 -2.40 17.95
CA VAL A 228 -8.51 -1.33 17.09
C VAL A 228 -8.50 -1.77 15.62
N GLN A 229 -8.04 -2.98 15.34
CA GLN A 229 -8.04 -3.54 14.00
C GLN A 229 -9.47 -3.66 13.45
N ASP A 230 -10.43 -4.11 14.26
CA ASP A 230 -11.84 -4.23 13.89
C ASP A 230 -12.45 -2.87 13.52
N LEU A 231 -12.08 -1.78 14.22
CA LEU A 231 -12.48 -0.41 13.85
C LEU A 231 -11.97 -0.02 12.45
N VAL A 232 -10.70 -0.34 12.15
CA VAL A 232 -10.12 -0.08 10.83
C VAL A 232 -10.79 -0.95 9.77
N ALA A 233 -11.02 -2.24 10.05
CA ALA A 233 -11.67 -3.19 9.15
C ALA A 233 -13.12 -2.82 8.82
N ALA A 234 -13.84 -2.19 9.76
CA ALA A 234 -15.20 -1.70 9.54
C ALA A 234 -15.27 -0.35 8.79
N SER A 235 -14.12 0.28 8.53
CA SER A 235 -14.07 1.62 7.95
C SER A 235 -14.17 1.62 6.42
N PRO A 236 -14.64 2.72 5.79
CA PRO A 236 -14.62 2.86 4.34
C PRO A 236 -13.22 2.77 3.70
N ILE A 237 -12.15 2.92 4.49
CA ILE A 237 -10.76 2.82 4.02
C ILE A 237 -10.14 1.44 4.30
N ALA A 238 -10.87 0.50 4.91
CA ALA A 238 -10.42 -0.88 5.11
C ALA A 238 -9.85 -1.51 3.83
N PRO A 239 -10.43 -1.29 2.63
CA PRO A 239 -9.89 -1.89 1.41
C PRO A 239 -8.49 -1.40 1.05
N PHE A 240 -7.96 -0.32 1.61
CA PHE A 240 -6.59 0.12 1.35
C PHE A 240 -5.55 -0.62 2.21
N TYR A 241 -5.97 -1.43 3.19
CA TYR A 241 -5.12 -2.05 4.19
C TYR A 241 -5.21 -3.57 4.23
N GLY A 242 -4.06 -4.24 4.29
CA GLY A 242 -3.97 -5.64 4.72
C GLY A 242 -3.89 -5.71 6.24
N LEU A 243 -4.56 -6.68 6.85
CA LEU A 243 -4.62 -6.84 8.30
C LEU A 243 -3.63 -7.92 8.77
N VAL A 244 -2.97 -7.66 9.90
CA VAL A 244 -2.08 -8.65 10.54
C VAL A 244 -2.92 -9.64 11.33
N GLU A 245 -2.64 -10.94 11.24
CA GLU A 245 -3.41 -11.90 12.03
C GLU A 245 -3.19 -11.68 13.55
N PRO A 246 -4.21 -11.88 14.39
CA PRO A 246 -4.14 -11.48 15.80
C PRO A 246 -3.08 -12.26 16.59
N GLY A 247 -2.82 -13.51 16.18
CA GLY A 247 -1.77 -14.35 16.75
C GLY A 247 -0.35 -13.86 16.47
N HIS A 248 -0.18 -12.88 15.58
CA HIS A 248 1.11 -12.31 15.21
C HIS A 248 1.31 -10.85 15.67
N PHE A 249 0.40 -10.29 16.47
CA PHE A 249 0.63 -9.00 17.10
C PHE A 249 1.85 -9.05 18.01
N CYS A 250 2.86 -8.26 17.69
CA CYS A 250 4.09 -8.17 18.47
C CYS A 250 4.77 -6.81 18.30
N LEU A 251 5.58 -6.46 19.28
CA LEU A 251 6.50 -5.35 19.19
C LEU A 251 7.84 -5.84 18.64
N ASN A 252 8.16 -5.48 17.40
CA ASN A 252 9.38 -5.90 16.71
C ASN A 252 10.52 -4.89 16.89
N ALA A 253 11.05 -4.83 18.11
CA ALA A 253 12.01 -3.81 18.54
C ALA A 253 13.44 -4.03 18.00
N VAL A 254 13.84 -5.27 17.70
CA VAL A 254 15.16 -5.59 17.17
C VAL A 254 15.03 -6.37 15.87
N ARG A 255 15.08 -5.66 14.74
CA ARG A 255 15.06 -6.24 13.39
C ARG A 255 16.48 -6.53 12.93
N LEU A 256 16.85 -7.81 12.85
CA LEU A 256 18.24 -8.22 12.60
C LEU A 256 18.45 -8.54 11.13
N LEU A 257 17.80 -9.60 10.64
CA LEU A 257 18.01 -10.12 9.29
C LEU A 257 16.75 -10.03 8.44
N GLU A 258 16.94 -9.66 7.18
CA GLU A 258 15.91 -9.60 6.15
C GLU A 258 16.52 -9.91 4.76
N PRO A 259 15.70 -10.26 3.74
CA PRO A 259 16.20 -10.77 2.46
C PRO A 259 17.11 -9.80 1.70
N LEU A 260 16.95 -8.50 1.94
CA LEU A 260 17.74 -7.45 1.27
C LEU A 260 19.13 -7.25 1.88
N ARG A 261 19.42 -7.85 3.04
CA ARG A 261 20.70 -7.71 3.75
C ARG A 261 21.48 -9.02 3.79
N ARG A 262 21.28 -9.89 2.79
CA ARG A 262 22.00 -11.17 2.68
C ARG A 262 23.51 -10.98 2.81
N ALA A 263 24.09 -9.93 2.23
CA ALA A 263 25.52 -9.65 2.34
C ALA A 263 26.03 -9.50 3.78
N GLU A 264 25.20 -9.03 4.74
CA GLU A 264 25.60 -8.93 6.14
C GLU A 264 25.66 -10.30 6.85
N LEU A 265 25.09 -11.34 6.22
CA LEU A 265 25.28 -12.73 6.67
C LEU A 265 26.71 -13.21 6.42
N ALA A 266 27.47 -12.59 5.51
CA ALA A 266 28.81 -13.05 5.15
C ALA A 266 29.79 -13.05 6.35
N GLU A 267 29.64 -12.10 7.28
CA GLU A 267 30.43 -12.05 8.51
C GLU A 267 30.07 -13.18 9.49
N LEU A 268 28.81 -13.65 9.49
CA LEU A 268 28.38 -14.81 10.29
C LEU A 268 29.09 -16.09 9.83
N TYR A 269 29.18 -16.31 8.52
CA TYR A 269 29.80 -17.52 7.94
C TYR A 269 31.33 -17.47 7.93
N SER A 270 31.90 -16.27 7.75
CA SER A 270 33.35 -16.06 7.83
C SER A 270 33.94 -16.46 9.19
N SER A 271 33.17 -16.31 10.28
CA SER A 271 33.58 -16.75 11.62
C SER A 271 33.78 -18.27 11.76
N ARG A 272 33.29 -19.07 10.80
CA ARG A 272 33.45 -20.53 10.73
C ARG A 272 34.46 -20.99 9.67
N GLY A 273 35.10 -20.06 8.96
CA GLY A 273 36.00 -20.37 7.84
C GLY A 273 35.27 -20.91 6.60
N GLU A 274 33.95 -20.72 6.52
CA GLU A 274 33.12 -21.13 5.39
C GLU A 274 32.99 -19.98 4.39
N THR A 275 33.05 -20.29 3.08
CA THR A 275 32.79 -19.32 2.02
C THR A 275 31.29 -19.02 1.95
N PHE A 276 30.92 -17.75 2.08
CA PHE A 276 29.55 -17.30 1.94
C PHE A 276 29.14 -17.33 0.46
N ASP A 277 28.20 -18.21 0.12
CA ASP A 277 27.56 -18.29 -1.19
C ASP A 277 26.13 -17.76 -1.10
N GLU A 278 25.88 -16.58 -1.69
CA GLU A 278 24.61 -15.84 -1.61
C GLU A 278 23.39 -16.63 -2.09
N ASP A 279 23.60 -17.61 -2.98
CA ASP A 279 22.55 -18.41 -3.59
C ASP A 279 22.24 -19.71 -2.80
N ASN A 280 23.13 -20.14 -1.90
CA ASN A 280 23.04 -21.42 -1.17
C ASN A 280 22.86 -21.30 0.35
N VAL A 281 22.76 -20.09 0.90
CA VAL A 281 22.62 -19.89 2.34
C VAL A 281 21.19 -20.22 2.82
N ASP A 282 21.04 -21.33 3.53
CA ASP A 282 19.77 -21.71 4.16
C ASP A 282 19.42 -20.76 5.33
N TRP A 283 18.29 -20.05 5.19
CA TRP A 283 17.73 -19.17 6.20
C TRP A 283 17.56 -19.82 7.58
N SER A 284 17.30 -21.13 7.62
CA SER A 284 17.21 -21.86 8.88
C SER A 284 18.55 -21.82 9.65
N SER A 285 19.67 -21.97 8.95
CA SER A 285 21.01 -21.89 9.53
C SER A 285 21.33 -20.49 10.01
N CYS A 286 20.95 -19.45 9.25
CA CYS A 286 21.10 -18.06 9.70
C CYS A 286 20.31 -17.77 10.97
N CYS A 287 19.05 -18.21 11.03
CA CYS A 287 18.21 -18.02 12.23
C CYS A 287 18.80 -18.75 13.44
N LYS A 288 19.32 -19.97 13.26
CA LYS A 288 20.00 -20.74 14.33
C LYS A 288 21.26 -20.06 14.84
N GLU A 289 22.06 -19.47 13.95
CA GLU A 289 23.29 -18.76 14.36
C GLU A 289 22.97 -17.47 15.12
N VAL A 290 22.01 -16.68 14.62
CA VAL A 290 21.51 -15.49 15.35
C VAL A 290 20.97 -15.87 16.71
N HIS A 291 20.20 -16.96 16.80
CA HIS A 291 19.74 -17.50 18.07
C HIS A 291 20.88 -17.83 19.02
N ARG A 292 21.87 -18.63 18.56
CA ARG A 292 23.02 -19.04 19.38
C ARG A 292 23.74 -17.84 19.99
N ARG A 293 23.87 -16.74 19.23
CA ARG A 293 24.50 -15.50 19.68
C ARG A 293 23.63 -14.72 20.67
N LEU A 294 22.32 -14.73 20.50
CA LEU A 294 21.38 -13.98 21.35
C LEU A 294 20.94 -14.72 22.61
N VAL A 295 21.02 -16.05 22.66
CA VAL A 295 20.63 -16.85 23.84
C VAL A 295 21.20 -16.27 25.15
N PRO A 296 22.50 -15.96 25.29
CA PRO A 296 23.03 -15.38 26.52
C PRO A 296 22.35 -14.06 26.91
N LEU A 297 21.96 -13.26 25.93
CA LEU A 297 21.25 -12.00 26.13
C LEU A 297 19.79 -12.24 26.52
N LEU A 298 19.06 -13.08 25.79
CA LEU A 298 17.63 -13.35 26.00
C LEU A 298 17.35 -13.98 27.37
N TYR A 299 18.26 -14.84 27.84
CA TYR A 299 18.16 -15.50 29.15
C TYR A 299 18.85 -14.73 30.29
N SER A 300 19.40 -13.54 30.01
CA SER A 300 19.93 -12.66 31.05
C SER A 300 18.80 -11.98 31.82
N SER A 301 18.87 -11.99 33.16
CA SER A 301 17.90 -11.32 34.03
C SER A 301 17.88 -9.79 33.88
N ALA A 302 18.83 -9.22 33.15
CA ALA A 302 18.97 -7.78 32.96
C ALA A 302 17.82 -7.14 32.15
N TRP A 303 17.11 -7.93 31.34
CA TRP A 303 16.07 -7.45 30.41
C TRP A 303 14.69 -7.97 30.77
N THR A 304 14.36 -7.87 32.05
CA THR A 304 13.18 -8.51 32.62
C THR A 304 11.92 -7.68 32.45
N TYR A 305 12.03 -6.38 32.17
CA TYR A 305 10.90 -5.47 32.33
C TYR A 305 11.01 -4.19 31.51
N LEU A 306 10.13 -4.03 30.51
CA LEU A 306 10.01 -2.84 29.68
C LEU A 306 8.58 -2.28 29.75
N PRO A 307 8.29 -1.39 30.72
CA PRO A 307 6.98 -0.77 30.85
C PRO A 307 6.80 0.31 29.77
N LEU A 308 5.88 0.07 28.85
CA LEU A 308 5.60 0.96 27.74
C LEU A 308 4.17 1.52 27.84
N ARG A 309 4.04 2.81 27.58
CA ARG A 309 2.76 3.51 27.51
C ARG A 309 2.43 3.86 26.07
N PHE A 310 1.15 4.03 25.78
CA PHE A 310 0.70 4.59 24.50
C PHE A 310 1.29 5.99 24.26
N GLU A 311 1.74 6.25 23.02
CA GLU A 311 2.18 7.57 22.57
C GLU A 311 1.29 8.11 21.45
N ARG A 312 1.07 7.31 20.40
CA ARG A 312 0.25 7.69 19.24
C ARG A 312 -0.17 6.45 18.45
N ALA A 313 -1.18 6.60 17.60
CA ALA A 313 -1.58 5.58 16.64
C ALA A 313 -1.78 6.16 15.24
N ASP A 314 -1.74 5.27 14.26
CA ASP A 314 -2.25 5.46 12.90
C ASP A 314 -3.16 4.28 12.54
N CYS A 315 -3.68 4.22 11.31
CA CYS A 315 -4.55 3.12 10.84
C CYS A 315 -3.81 1.79 10.65
N THR A 316 -2.47 1.77 10.74
CA THR A 316 -1.64 0.57 10.56
C THR A 316 -0.89 0.16 11.81
N SER A 317 -0.70 1.09 12.74
CA SER A 317 0.29 0.91 13.80
C SER A 317 -0.01 1.70 15.06
N ILE A 318 0.55 1.21 16.17
CA ILE A 318 0.52 1.83 17.49
C ILE A 318 1.97 2.09 17.88
N THR A 319 2.32 3.36 18.09
CA THR A 319 3.62 3.74 18.66
C THR A 319 3.49 3.87 20.17
N LEU A 320 4.44 3.25 20.86
CA LEU A 320 4.59 3.25 22.30
C LEU A 320 5.79 4.10 22.71
N ALA A 321 5.79 4.53 23.96
CA ALA A 321 6.91 5.23 24.58
C ALA A 321 7.30 4.56 25.90
N PRO A 322 8.57 4.64 26.31
CA PRO A 322 8.99 4.21 27.64
C PRO A 322 8.20 4.95 28.72
N ALA A 323 7.75 4.24 29.76
CA ALA A 323 7.02 4.85 30.88
C ALA A 323 7.86 5.87 31.67
N GLY A 324 9.20 5.79 31.58
CA GLY A 324 10.10 6.77 32.17
C GLY A 324 11.56 6.65 31.72
N PRO A 325 12.45 7.54 32.18
CA PRO A 325 13.85 7.58 31.76
C PRO A 325 14.64 6.30 32.07
N GLY A 326 14.29 5.61 33.16
CA GLY A 326 14.90 4.31 33.50
C GLY A 326 14.61 3.25 32.44
N CYS A 327 13.34 3.12 32.03
CA CYS A 327 12.92 2.23 30.96
C CYS A 327 13.59 2.59 29.62
N ALA A 328 13.69 3.88 29.30
CA ALA A 328 14.34 4.32 28.06
C ALA A 328 15.84 3.92 28.02
N ARG A 329 16.55 4.05 29.14
CA ARG A 329 17.95 3.60 29.26
C ARG A 329 18.08 2.08 29.16
N ALA A 330 17.17 1.35 29.82
CA ALA A 330 17.15 -0.11 29.76
C ALA A 330 16.91 -0.62 28.33
N LEU A 331 15.93 -0.05 27.63
CA LEU A 331 15.67 -0.34 26.22
C LEU A 331 16.91 -0.06 25.35
N ALA A 332 17.50 1.13 25.46
CA ALA A 332 18.68 1.49 24.67
C ALA A 332 19.90 0.62 24.97
N ALA A 333 20.04 0.14 26.21
CA ALA A 333 21.09 -0.82 26.56
C ALA A 333 20.81 -2.21 25.98
N TRP A 334 19.56 -2.66 25.99
CA TRP A 334 19.14 -3.94 25.40
C TRP A 334 19.35 -3.97 23.89
N LEU A 335 18.93 -2.91 23.18
CA LEU A 335 19.12 -2.80 21.73
C LEU A 335 20.61 -2.89 21.35
N ARG A 336 21.47 -2.13 22.06
CA ARG A 336 22.93 -2.17 21.85
C ARG A 336 23.51 -3.53 22.16
N ALA A 337 23.10 -4.17 23.25
CA ALA A 337 23.58 -5.49 23.59
C ALA A 337 23.17 -6.56 22.56
N ALA A 338 22.00 -6.41 21.93
CA ALA A 338 21.57 -7.28 20.83
C ALA A 338 22.44 -7.08 19.56
N GLU A 339 22.76 -5.84 19.22
CA GLU A 339 23.68 -5.52 18.12
C GLU A 339 25.09 -6.05 18.40
N GLU A 340 25.63 -5.84 19.60
CA GLU A 340 26.94 -6.32 20.02
C GLU A 340 27.03 -7.84 20.03
N ALA A 341 26.00 -8.53 20.52
CA ALA A 341 25.98 -9.99 20.57
C ALA A 341 25.92 -10.62 19.18
N THR A 342 25.15 -10.03 18.27
CA THR A 342 24.96 -10.58 16.92
C THR A 342 26.04 -10.14 15.93
N GLY A 343 26.59 -8.93 16.12
CA GLY A 343 27.38 -8.21 15.12
C GLY A 343 26.52 -7.55 14.02
N ILE A 344 25.19 -7.59 14.14
CA ILE A 344 24.25 -7.11 13.12
C ILE A 344 23.58 -5.84 13.61
N ARG A 345 23.55 -4.81 12.77
CA ARG A 345 22.87 -3.55 13.08
C ARG A 345 21.35 -3.72 13.08
N ASN A 346 20.68 -3.15 14.08
CA ASN A 346 19.23 -3.13 14.16
C ASN A 346 18.64 -2.22 13.07
N MET A 347 17.70 -2.75 12.28
CA MET A 347 17.02 -1.99 11.22
C MET A 347 15.87 -1.14 11.74
N ALA A 348 15.35 -1.42 12.93
CA ALA A 348 14.31 -0.59 13.51
C ALA A 348 14.94 0.75 13.90
N MET A 349 14.66 1.81 13.12
CA MET A 349 15.23 3.14 13.33
C MET A 349 14.27 4.03 14.12
N GLY A 350 14.81 4.71 15.15
CA GLY A 350 14.12 5.76 15.89
C GLY A 350 12.75 5.30 16.43
N LYS A 351 11.67 5.85 15.87
CA LYS A 351 10.29 5.58 16.30
C LYS A 351 9.77 4.19 15.91
N GLU A 352 10.41 3.52 14.95
CA GLU A 352 9.97 2.18 14.50
C GLU A 352 10.22 1.09 15.54
N VAL A 353 11.23 1.27 16.40
CA VAL A 353 11.57 0.32 17.47
C VAL A 353 10.38 0.05 18.40
N LEU A 354 9.61 1.10 18.68
CA LEU A 354 8.48 1.05 19.61
C LEU A 354 7.14 1.09 18.88
N THR A 355 7.11 0.64 17.63
CA THR A 355 5.89 0.60 16.83
C THR A 355 5.43 -0.85 16.63
N LEU A 356 4.24 -1.14 17.13
CA LEU A 356 3.49 -2.35 16.84
C LEU A 356 2.66 -2.15 15.58
N ASN A 357 2.73 -3.08 14.63
CA ASN A 357 1.89 -3.05 13.43
C ASN A 357 0.74 -4.04 13.60
N PHE A 358 -0.48 -3.58 13.31
CA PHE A 358 -1.68 -4.41 13.28
C PHE A 358 -2.33 -4.42 11.88
N ALA A 359 -1.89 -3.55 10.98
CA ALA A 359 -2.24 -3.56 9.56
C ALA A 359 -1.09 -2.97 8.74
N PHE A 360 -1.18 -3.04 7.41
CA PHE A 360 -0.22 -2.43 6.49
C PHE A 360 -0.94 -1.84 5.29
N GLU A 361 -0.42 -0.74 4.77
CA GLU A 361 -0.98 -0.05 3.61
C GLU A 361 -0.61 -0.81 2.33
N VAL A 362 -1.61 -1.28 1.59
CA VAL A 362 -1.42 -1.95 0.30
C VAL A 362 -1.51 -0.93 -0.83
N PHE A 363 -2.44 0.02 -0.72
CA PHE A 363 -2.63 1.10 -1.69
C PHE A 363 -2.55 2.48 -1.02
N PRO A 364 -2.10 3.51 -1.74
CA PRO A 364 -2.11 4.87 -1.22
C PRO A 364 -3.51 5.27 -0.77
N VAL A 365 -3.62 5.78 0.45
CA VAL A 365 -4.86 6.41 0.93
C VAL A 365 -4.93 7.85 0.44
N GLU A 366 -5.23 8.00 -0.85
CA GLU A 366 -5.25 9.29 -1.56
C GLU A 366 -6.67 9.67 -2.00
N GLY A 367 -6.99 10.95 -1.85
CA GLY A 367 -8.35 11.48 -2.00
C GLY A 367 -8.82 12.15 -0.72
N GLU A 368 -9.66 13.17 -0.87
CA GLU A 368 -10.12 14.01 0.24
C GLU A 368 -11.10 13.26 1.14
N ASN A 369 -11.97 12.41 0.56
CA ASN A 369 -12.86 11.57 1.36
C ASN A 369 -12.05 10.53 2.14
N ALA A 370 -11.16 9.81 1.46
CA ALA A 370 -10.30 8.80 2.08
C ALA A 370 -9.41 9.41 3.18
N ALA A 371 -8.79 10.57 2.94
CA ALA A 371 -7.98 11.28 3.92
C ALA A 371 -8.81 11.76 5.12
N GLN A 372 -10.05 12.21 4.91
CA GLN A 372 -10.94 12.59 6.02
C GLN A 372 -11.28 11.37 6.88
N VAL A 373 -11.69 10.25 6.26
CA VAL A 373 -11.98 9.00 6.97
C VAL A 373 -10.77 8.51 7.75
N ARG A 374 -9.56 8.58 7.17
CA ARG A 374 -8.30 8.24 7.87
C ARG A 374 -8.11 9.11 9.11
N ARG A 375 -8.27 10.43 9.01
CA ARG A 375 -8.14 11.33 10.18
C ARG A 375 -9.15 11.01 11.27
N ASP A 376 -10.39 10.72 10.92
CA ASP A 376 -11.43 10.38 11.89
C ASP A 376 -11.17 9.00 12.53
N MET A 377 -10.68 8.05 11.76
CA MET A 377 -10.27 6.74 12.26
C MET A 377 -9.10 6.85 13.24
N VAL A 378 -8.05 7.61 12.89
CA VAL A 378 -6.92 7.87 13.80
C VAL A 378 -7.37 8.49 15.11
N ARG A 379 -8.33 9.43 15.08
CA ARG A 379 -8.90 10.02 16.31
C ARG A 379 -9.64 8.99 17.15
N GLN A 380 -10.46 8.13 16.54
CA GLN A 380 -11.20 7.08 17.25
C GLN A 380 -10.26 6.06 17.89
N VAL A 381 -9.29 5.56 17.12
CA VAL A 381 -8.26 4.63 17.60
C VAL A 381 -7.44 5.25 18.73
N THR A 382 -6.98 6.50 18.56
CA THR A 382 -6.23 7.23 19.59
C THR A 382 -7.06 7.37 20.86
N SER A 383 -8.33 7.78 20.77
CA SER A 383 -9.20 7.94 21.93
C SER A 383 -9.45 6.63 22.68
N LEU A 384 -9.60 5.51 21.95
CA LEU A 384 -9.74 4.19 22.55
C LEU A 384 -8.47 3.79 23.33
N LEU A 385 -7.30 3.97 22.70
CA LEU A 385 -6.01 3.61 23.28
C LEU A 385 -5.63 4.51 24.47
N GLU A 386 -5.88 5.82 24.40
CA GLU A 386 -5.65 6.73 25.53
C GLU A 386 -6.48 6.34 26.77
N LYS A 387 -7.69 5.84 26.56
CA LYS A 387 -8.59 5.43 27.64
C LYS A 387 -8.22 4.07 28.24
N GLU A 388 -7.84 3.11 27.40
CA GLU A 388 -7.80 1.69 27.79
C GLU A 388 -6.39 1.09 27.82
N TRP A 389 -5.38 1.69 27.18
CA TRP A 389 -4.03 1.10 27.10
C TRP A 389 -3.33 1.02 28.45
N GLY A 390 -3.38 2.11 29.24
CA GLY A 390 -2.63 2.18 30.50
C GLY A 390 -1.11 2.05 30.29
N VAL A 391 -0.48 1.11 31.00
CA VAL A 391 0.93 0.76 30.85
C VAL A 391 1.02 -0.75 30.64
N MET A 392 1.68 -1.16 29.56
CA MET A 392 1.94 -2.57 29.27
C MET A 392 3.35 -2.96 29.71
N GLU A 393 3.46 -4.07 30.41
CA GLU A 393 4.73 -4.61 30.89
C GLU A 393 5.25 -5.67 29.91
N PHE A 394 6.15 -5.28 29.02
CA PHE A 394 6.79 -6.25 28.13
C PHE A 394 7.91 -6.99 28.87
N THR A 395 7.89 -8.31 28.76
CA THR A 395 8.85 -9.21 29.40
C THR A 395 9.29 -10.29 28.42
N ALA A 396 10.42 -10.94 28.70
CA ALA A 396 10.89 -12.13 27.98
C ALA A 396 10.90 -11.97 26.44
N PRO A 397 11.82 -11.16 25.87
CA PRO A 397 11.98 -11.08 24.42
C PRO A 397 12.18 -12.45 23.79
N LYS A 398 11.52 -12.69 22.66
CA LYS A 398 11.57 -13.96 21.93
C LYS A 398 12.21 -13.77 20.56
N LEU A 399 12.84 -14.82 20.06
CA LEU A 399 13.31 -14.83 18.68
C LEU A 399 12.19 -15.30 17.74
N ALA A 400 11.91 -14.48 16.73
CA ALA A 400 10.92 -14.74 15.70
C ALA A 400 11.58 -15.04 14.36
N CYS A 401 11.15 -16.12 13.72
CA CYS A 401 11.44 -16.42 12.32
C CYS A 401 10.26 -16.01 11.45
N TRP A 402 10.44 -14.97 10.67
CA TRP A 402 9.40 -14.42 9.80
C TRP A 402 9.21 -15.28 8.56
N GLN A 403 7.96 -15.63 8.27
CA GLN A 403 7.52 -16.35 7.06
C GLN A 403 6.91 -15.40 6.02
N THR A 404 6.34 -14.31 6.50
CA THR A 404 5.88 -13.14 5.75
C THR A 404 6.33 -11.88 6.51
N ARG A 405 5.93 -10.68 6.07
CA ARG A 405 6.28 -9.46 6.81
C ARG A 405 5.48 -9.29 8.11
N THR A 406 4.38 -10.03 8.27
CA THR A 406 3.52 -9.93 9.44
C THR A 406 3.28 -11.25 10.17
N SER A 407 3.57 -12.40 9.56
CA SER A 407 3.53 -13.71 10.18
C SER A 407 4.94 -14.22 10.53
N TYR A 408 5.06 -14.79 11.73
CA TYR A 408 6.28 -15.40 12.22
C TYR A 408 5.99 -16.67 13.02
N VAL A 409 7.02 -17.51 13.14
CA VAL A 409 7.02 -18.68 14.02
C VAL A 409 8.10 -18.46 15.10
N PRO A 410 7.80 -18.73 16.38
CA PRO A 410 8.82 -18.76 17.43
C PRO A 410 9.89 -19.80 17.06
N LEU A 411 11.17 -19.44 17.18
CA LEU A 411 12.26 -20.33 16.72
C LEU A 411 12.21 -21.72 17.37
N GLU A 412 11.87 -21.80 18.66
CA GLU A 412 11.76 -23.06 19.42
C GLU A 412 10.76 -24.04 18.77
N ALA A 413 9.65 -23.52 18.24
CA ALA A 413 8.67 -24.30 17.48
C ALA A 413 9.14 -24.61 16.04
N ALA A 414 9.88 -23.70 15.41
CA ALA A 414 10.45 -23.90 14.07
C ALA A 414 11.52 -25.00 14.04
N THR A 415 12.27 -25.20 15.14
CA THR A 415 13.21 -26.33 15.29
C THR A 415 12.50 -27.67 15.47
N ALA A 416 11.39 -27.71 16.22
CA ALA A 416 10.62 -28.94 16.46
C ALA A 416 9.88 -29.43 15.19
N LEU A 417 9.41 -28.53 14.33
CA LEU A 417 8.74 -28.87 13.08
C LEU A 417 9.65 -29.58 12.07
N LYS A 418 10.97 -29.37 12.12
CA LYS A 418 11.95 -30.10 11.28
C LYS A 418 12.31 -31.47 11.83
N GLU A 419 12.24 -31.67 13.15
CA GLU A 419 12.55 -32.95 13.80
C GLU A 419 11.36 -33.94 13.79
N GLY A 420 10.13 -33.43 13.60
CA GLY A 420 8.93 -34.27 13.40
C GLY A 420 8.64 -34.65 11.94
N ALA A 421 9.41 -34.13 10.99
CA ALA A 421 9.28 -34.39 9.55
C ALA A 421 10.39 -35.29 9.00
N SER A 422 11.24 -35.84 9.87
CA SER A 422 12.33 -36.78 9.57
C SER A 422 11.99 -38.22 9.90
#